data_AF-A0A350ULQ2-F1
#
_entry.id   AF-A0A350ULQ2-F1
#
_cell.length_a   1.000
_cell.length_b   1.000
_cell.length_c   1.000
_cell.angle_alpha   90.00
_cell.angle_beta   90.00
_cell.angle_gamma   90.00
#
_symmetry.space_group_name_H-M   'P 1'
#
loop_
_entity.id
_entity.type
_entity.pdbx_description
1 polymer ?
#
loop_
_entity_poly.entity_id
_entity_poly.type
_entity_poly.pdbx_seq_one_letter_code
_entity_poly.pdbx_strand_id
1 'polypeptide(L)'
;RELREELGVEAVVGAEVARYEHSSNGRGPLILLFHRVESFTGEPRCEAFEQIRWEAPASLPGYDFLDGDLDFVRRLALGRVRGLM
;
A
#
# COMPACT_ATOMS: atom_id res chain seq x y z
N ARG A 1 -13.78 -3.16 0.75
CA ARG A 1 -14.42 -2.26 1.73
C ARG A 1 -13.54 -1.04 1.96
N GLU A 2 -12.33 -1.21 2.53
CA GLU A 2 -11.40 -0.10 2.81
C GLU A 2 -11.18 0.83 1.60
N LEU A 3 -10.83 0.31 0.42
CA LEU A 3 -10.64 1.13 -0.79
C LEU A 3 -11.86 1.96 -1.21
N ARG A 4 -13.07 1.51 -0.89
CA ARG A 4 -14.30 2.26 -1.16
C ARG A 4 -14.49 3.38 -0.14
N GLU A 5 -14.16 3.12 1.12
CA GLU A 5 -14.31 4.08 2.23
C GLU A 5 -13.22 5.15 2.21
N GLU A 6 -11.99 4.76 1.89
CA GLU A 6 -10.83 5.65 1.94
C GLU A 6 -10.56 6.37 0.60
N LEU A 7 -10.85 5.69 -0.52
CA LEU A 7 -10.53 6.18 -1.87
C LEU A 7 -11.75 6.38 -2.79
N GLY A 8 -12.95 5.97 -2.38
CA GLY A 8 -14.16 6.10 -3.19
C GLY A 8 -14.24 5.18 -4.41
N VAL A 9 -13.40 4.13 -4.48
CA VAL A 9 -13.35 3.21 -5.64
C VAL A 9 -13.89 1.82 -5.33
N GLU A 10 -14.52 1.22 -6.31
CA GLU A 10 -14.89 -0.20 -6.29
C GLU A 10 -13.78 -1.00 -6.97
N ALA A 11 -13.04 -1.78 -6.18
CA ALA A 11 -11.86 -2.50 -6.64
C ALA A 11 -12.06 -4.01 -6.60
N VAL A 12 -11.49 -4.71 -7.59
CA VAL A 12 -11.28 -6.15 -7.52
C VAL A 12 -9.95 -6.39 -6.81
N VAL A 13 -10.01 -6.98 -5.62
CA VAL A 13 -8.80 -7.31 -4.85
C VAL A 13 -7.99 -8.34 -5.63
N GLY A 14 -6.77 -7.95 -6.01
CA GLY A 14 -5.85 -8.84 -6.70
C GLY A 14 -4.91 -9.58 -5.73
N ALA A 15 -3.79 -10.05 -6.28
CA ALA A 15 -2.86 -10.91 -5.56
C ALA A 15 -2.26 -10.22 -4.32
N GLU A 16 -2.15 -10.99 -3.23
CA GLU A 16 -1.27 -10.64 -2.12
C GLU A 16 0.18 -10.71 -2.61
N VAL A 17 0.89 -9.59 -2.54
CA VAL A 17 2.27 -9.44 -3.00
C VAL A 17 3.28 -9.41 -1.86
N ALA A 18 2.83 -9.08 -0.65
CA ALA A 18 3.63 -9.18 0.56
C ALA A 18 2.74 -9.34 1.79
N ARG A 19 3.30 -10.03 2.79
CA ARG A 19 2.72 -10.18 4.12
C ARG A 19 3.82 -10.20 5.15
N TYR A 20 3.65 -9.43 6.22
CA TYR A 20 4.59 -9.43 7.32
C TYR A 20 3.92 -9.04 8.64
N GLU A 21 4.54 -9.52 9.72
CA GLU A 21 4.15 -9.14 11.08
C GLU A 21 5.02 -7.96 11.52
N HIS A 22 4.39 -6.89 11.96
CA HIS A 22 5.04 -5.71 12.50
C HIS A 22 4.69 -5.57 13.98
N SER A 23 5.72 -5.61 14.82
CA SER A 23 5.62 -5.31 16.24
C SER A 23 6.08 -3.88 16.49
N SER A 24 5.14 -2.97 16.74
CA SER A 24 5.46 -1.63 17.23
C SER A 24 5.56 -1.64 18.76
N ASN A 25 6.53 -0.93 19.33
CA ASN A 25 6.67 -0.82 20.78
C ASN A 25 5.35 -0.34 21.43
N GLY A 26 4.77 -1.16 22.30
CA GLY A 26 3.55 -0.82 23.05
C GLY A 26 2.22 -1.14 22.35
N ARG A 27 2.22 -1.73 21.16
CA ARG A 27 1.01 -2.29 20.51
C ARG A 27 1.19 -3.78 20.24
N GLY A 28 0.08 -4.52 20.24
CA GLY A 28 0.09 -5.94 19.84
C GLY A 28 0.56 -6.11 18.39
N PRO A 29 1.01 -7.31 18.01
CA PRO A 29 1.51 -7.56 16.66
C PRO A 29 0.45 -7.24 15.61
N LEU A 30 0.81 -6.45 14.60
CA LEU A 30 -0.01 -6.18 13.43
C LEU A 30 0.44 -7.05 12.27
N ILE A 31 -0.51 -7.60 11.52
CA ILE A 31 -0.22 -8.25 10.24
C ILE A 31 -0.54 -7.24 9.15
N LEU A 32 0.49 -6.87 8.38
CA LEU A 32 0.35 -6.00 7.21
C LEU A 32 0.27 -6.87 5.96
N LEU A 33 -0.78 -6.65 5.16
CA LEU A 33 -1.08 -7.36 3.92
C LEU A 33 -1.07 -6.38 2.77
N PHE A 34 -0.23 -6.63 1.76
CA PHE A 34 -0.12 -5.79 0.57
C PHE A 34 -0.76 -6.52 -0.60
N HIS A 35 -1.76 -5.89 -1.20
CA HIS A 35 -2.46 -6.41 -2.37
C HIS A 35 -2.19 -5.54 -3.58
N ARG A 36 -1.92 -6.18 -4.72
CA ARG A 36 -1.91 -5.51 -6.02
C ARG A 36 -3.34 -5.40 -6.53
N VAL A 37 -3.79 -4.20 -6.85
CA VAL A 37 -5.07 -3.97 -7.52
C VAL A 37 -4.80 -3.49 -8.94
N GLU A 38 -5.31 -4.21 -9.93
CA GLU A 38 -5.12 -3.89 -11.35
C GLU A 38 -6.41 -3.41 -12.03
N SER A 39 -7.55 -3.65 -11.40
CA SER A 39 -8.86 -3.30 -11.94
C SER A 39 -9.73 -2.70 -10.85
N PHE A 40 -10.19 -1.47 -11.09
CA PHE A 40 -11.14 -0.77 -10.25
C PHE A 40 -12.00 0.16 -11.11
N THR A 41 -13.14 0.58 -10.56
CA THR A 41 -14.02 1.58 -11.16
C THR A 41 -14.21 2.76 -10.21
N GLY A 42 -14.55 3.92 -10.77
CA GLY A 42 -14.56 5.19 -10.06
C GLY A 42 -13.24 5.95 -10.20
N GLU A 43 -13.20 7.15 -9.62
CA GLU A 43 -12.04 8.03 -9.61
C GLU A 43 -11.51 8.10 -8.18
N PRO A 44 -10.25 7.71 -7.91
CA PRO A 44 -9.68 7.78 -6.56
C PRO A 44 -9.72 9.20 -6.02
N ARG A 45 -10.31 9.36 -4.84
CA ARG A 45 -10.43 10.64 -4.11
C ARG A 45 -9.89 10.48 -2.71
N CYS A 46 -9.39 11.56 -2.14
CA CYS A 46 -8.83 11.55 -0.80
C CYS A 46 -9.95 11.69 0.23
N GLU A 47 -10.67 10.59 0.53
CA GLU A 47 -11.84 10.62 1.42
C GLU A 47 -11.44 10.52 2.91
N ALA A 48 -10.33 9.85 3.21
CA ALA A 48 -9.90 9.56 4.59
C ALA A 48 -8.49 10.07 4.96
N PHE A 49 -7.77 10.69 4.01
CA PHE A 49 -6.37 11.11 4.19
C PHE A 49 -6.17 12.60 3.90
N GLU A 50 -4.97 13.12 4.21
CA GLU A 50 -4.58 14.51 3.87
C GLU A 50 -4.25 14.67 2.37
N GLN A 51 -3.71 13.63 1.75
CA GLN A 51 -3.29 13.67 0.35
C GLN A 51 -3.30 12.30 -0.33
N ILE A 52 -3.67 12.28 -1.61
CA ILE A 52 -3.43 11.18 -2.55
C ILE A 52 -2.58 11.66 -3.73
N ARG A 53 -1.63 10.82 -4.17
CA ARG A 53 -0.80 11.06 -5.35
C ARG A 53 -0.54 9.77 -6.11
N TRP A 54 -0.53 9.88 -7.43
CA TRP A 54 0.08 8.89 -8.30
C TRP A 54 1.58 9.17 -8.39
N GLU A 55 2.40 8.15 -8.15
CA GLU A 55 3.85 8.30 -8.05
C GLU A 55 4.57 7.07 -8.62
N ALA A 56 5.78 7.29 -9.14
CA ALA A 56 6.64 6.20 -9.57
C ALA A 56 7.19 5.42 -8.36
N PRO A 57 7.27 4.08 -8.42
CA PRO A 57 7.85 3.26 -7.36
C PRO A 57 9.20 3.77 -6.84
N ALA A 58 10.07 4.23 -7.74
CA ALA A 58 11.42 4.70 -7.42
C ALA A 58 11.43 5.99 -6.57
N SER A 59 10.38 6.79 -6.60
CA SER A 59 10.26 8.03 -5.82
C SER A 59 9.73 7.79 -4.40
N LEU A 60 9.06 6.65 -4.17
CA LEU A 60 8.41 6.34 -2.88
C LEU A 60 9.36 6.42 -1.66
N PRO A 61 10.64 5.96 -1.72
CA PRO A 61 11.56 6.09 -0.59
C PRO A 61 11.86 7.52 -0.15
N GLY A 62 11.47 8.53 -0.94
CA GLY A 62 11.60 9.95 -0.58
C GLY A 62 10.48 10.50 0.31
N TYR A 63 9.41 9.74 0.56
CA TYR A 63 8.30 10.14 1.44
C TYR A 63 8.44 9.56 2.85
N ASP A 64 7.73 10.17 3.80
CA ASP A 64 7.69 9.75 5.21
C ASP A 64 6.68 8.61 5.41
N PHE A 65 7.14 7.38 5.23
CA PHE A 65 6.34 6.16 5.46
C PHE A 65 6.50 5.65 6.89
N LEU A 66 5.46 5.00 7.41
CA LEU A 66 5.52 4.32 8.70
C LEU A 66 6.55 3.18 8.67
N ASP A 67 7.16 2.89 9.83
CA ASP A 67 8.21 1.88 9.96
C ASP A 67 7.81 0.50 9.40
N GLY A 68 6.53 0.13 9.53
CA GLY A 68 5.98 -1.10 8.96
C GLY A 68 6.10 -1.15 7.44
N ASP A 69 5.97 -0.04 6.74
CA ASP A 69 5.90 0.00 5.28
C ASP A 69 7.26 0.12 4.60
N LEU A 70 8.29 0.57 5.34
CA LEU A 70 9.61 0.91 4.78
C LEU A 70 10.27 -0.22 4.01
N ASP A 71 10.19 -1.47 4.50
CA ASP A 71 10.78 -2.62 3.80
C ASP A 71 10.06 -2.90 2.47
N PHE A 72 8.72 -2.85 2.46
CA PHE A 72 7.94 -3.02 1.25
C PHE A 72 8.23 -1.91 0.23
N VAL A 73 8.22 -0.64 0.68
CA VAL A 73 8.50 0.53 -0.17
C VAL A 73 9.89 0.42 -0.82
N ARG A 74 10.92 0.02 -0.06
CA ARG A 74 12.28 -0.18 -0.60
C ARG A 74 12.32 -1.29 -1.65
N ARG A 75 11.65 -2.43 -1.40
CA ARG A 75 11.60 -3.52 -2.38
C ARG A 75 10.85 -3.12 -3.64
N LEU A 76 9.75 -2.38 -3.49
CA LEU A 76 8.94 -1.90 -4.60
C LEU A 76 9.75 -0.93 -5.48
N ALA A 77 10.45 0.03 -4.86
CA ALA A 77 11.31 0.98 -5.56
C ALA A 77 12.44 0.30 -6.36
N LEU A 78 12.93 -0.85 -5.88
CA LEU A 78 13.98 -1.64 -6.54
C LEU A 78 13.43 -2.68 -7.54
N GLY A 79 12.11 -2.76 -7.74
CA GLY A 79 11.48 -3.79 -8.59
C GLY A 79 11.62 -5.22 -8.03
N ARG A 80 11.71 -5.38 -6.70
CA ARG A 80 11.97 -6.65 -6.01
C ARG A 80 10.74 -7.22 -5.31
N VAL A 81 9.54 -6.78 -5.67
CA VAL A 81 8.30 -7.34 -5.15
C VAL A 81 7.81 -8.42 -6.10
N ARG A 82 7.63 -9.64 -5.57
CA ARG A 82 7.19 -10.79 -6.37
C ARG A 82 5.79 -10.55 -6.92
N GLY A 83 5.59 -10.86 -8.21
CA GLY A 83 4.30 -10.65 -8.88
C GLY A 83 4.04 -9.20 -9.33
N LEU A 84 5.02 -8.30 -9.16
CA LEU A 84 5.07 -6.98 -9.79
C LEU A 84 6.26 -6.97 -10.77
N MET A 85 6.07 -7.60 -11.94
CA MET A 85 7.00 -7.55 -13.07
C MET A 85 6.24 -7.73 -14.37
#